data_AF-A0A357AL87-F1
#
_entry.id   AF-A0A357AL87-F1
#
_cell.length_a   1.000
_cell.length_b   1.000
_cell.length_c   1.000
_cell.angle_alpha   90.00
_cell.angle_beta   90.00
_cell.angle_gamma   90.00
#
_symmetry.space_group_name_H-M   'P 1'
#
loop_
_entity.id
_entity.type
_entity.pdbx_description
1 polymer ?
#
loop_
_entity_poly.entity_id
_entity_poly.type
_entity_poly.pdbx_seq_one_letter_code
_entity_poly.pdbx_strand_id
1 'polypeptide(L)'
;MKKVLILTLVAVLLAGCGSTSVKTGLGHNISIAKSTDATAEEEGAAQVDTIMAAVTFDSKGKILGVQIDNAQVAVNFDAAGKITSDKASQPQTKVEAGDNYGMKKKSSIGKEWYEQIADLEKWMVGKTVDEVNAMKVKKVDEDHPAVPDIADLSSKVTISVADYQAAVTEALANAR
;
A
#
# COMPACT_ATOMS: atom_id res chain seq x y z
N MET A 1 -16.23 75.92 -7.19
CA MET A 1 -15.04 75.08 -6.96
C MET A 1 -15.53 73.69 -6.61
N LYS A 2 -15.20 72.71 -7.46
CA LYS A 2 -15.82 71.37 -7.55
C LYS A 2 -15.39 70.51 -6.37
N LYS A 3 -16.35 69.86 -5.70
CA LYS A 3 -16.12 68.86 -4.67
C LYS A 3 -15.55 67.59 -5.34
N VAL A 4 -14.32 67.24 -5.00
CA VAL A 4 -13.66 66.00 -5.45
C VAL A 4 -14.07 64.89 -4.48
N LEU A 5 -14.85 63.93 -4.98
CA LEU A 5 -15.22 62.72 -4.27
C LEU A 5 -14.16 61.66 -4.57
N ILE A 6 -13.36 61.29 -3.57
CA ILE A 6 -12.37 60.22 -3.67
C ILE A 6 -13.12 58.89 -3.56
N LEU A 7 -13.14 58.13 -4.65
CA LEU A 7 -13.72 56.79 -4.73
C LEU A 7 -12.62 55.78 -4.35
N THR A 8 -12.64 55.29 -3.12
CA THR A 8 -11.74 54.24 -2.63
C THR A 8 -12.17 52.90 -3.24
N LEU A 9 -11.40 52.39 -4.21
CA LEU A 9 -11.60 51.08 -4.82
C LEU A 9 -11.07 49.99 -3.87
N VAL A 10 -11.96 49.40 -3.08
CA VAL A 10 -11.66 48.19 -2.31
C VAL A 10 -11.71 47.00 -3.26
N ALA A 11 -10.54 46.57 -3.74
CA ALA A 11 -10.39 45.30 -4.45
C ALA A 11 -10.58 44.15 -3.45
N VAL A 12 -11.81 43.65 -3.34
CA VAL A 12 -12.10 42.40 -2.65
C VAL A 12 -11.48 41.28 -3.48
N LEU A 13 -10.35 40.74 -3.00
CA LEU A 13 -9.80 39.47 -3.45
C LEU A 13 -10.82 38.37 -3.14
N LEU A 14 -11.66 38.06 -4.13
CA LEU A 14 -12.32 36.75 -4.20
C LEU A 14 -11.20 35.73 -4.36
N ALA A 15 -10.69 35.21 -3.25
CA ALA A 15 -9.99 33.94 -3.23
C ALA A 15 -10.95 32.92 -3.82
N GLY A 16 -10.71 32.56 -5.09
CA GLY A 16 -11.50 31.57 -5.80
C GLY A 16 -11.55 30.30 -4.96
N CYS A 17 -12.75 29.87 -4.62
CA CYS A 17 -13.03 28.49 -4.24
C CYS A 17 -12.76 27.65 -5.49
N GLY A 18 -11.48 27.40 -5.78
CA GLY A 18 -11.08 26.49 -6.82
C GLY A 18 -11.61 25.13 -6.42
N SER A 19 -12.52 24.57 -7.21
CA SER A 19 -13.01 23.21 -7.04
C SER A 19 -11.81 22.29 -6.86
N THR A 20 -11.58 21.82 -5.63
CA THR A 20 -10.59 20.80 -5.33
C THR A 20 -11.06 19.52 -6.01
N SER A 21 -10.51 19.22 -7.19
CA SER A 21 -10.73 17.95 -7.84
C SER A 21 -10.04 16.87 -7.01
N VAL A 22 -10.84 15.96 -6.45
CA VAL A 22 -10.38 14.76 -5.77
C VAL A 22 -10.49 13.63 -6.77
N LYS A 23 -9.45 12.81 -6.88
CA LYS A 23 -9.45 11.60 -7.73
C LYS A 23 -9.15 10.39 -6.89
N THR A 24 -9.77 9.27 -7.22
CA THR A 24 -9.45 7.98 -6.59
C THR A 24 -8.99 7.02 -7.66
N GLY A 25 -7.97 6.23 -7.33
CA GLY A 25 -7.44 5.21 -8.21
C GLY A 25 -7.19 3.91 -7.47
N LEU A 26 -7.20 2.83 -8.25
CA LEU A 26 -6.89 1.48 -7.79
C LEU A 26 -5.60 1.02 -8.48
N GLY A 27 -4.74 0.38 -7.72
CA GLY A 27 -3.53 -0.25 -8.23
C GLY A 27 -3.30 -1.60 -7.58
N HIS A 28 -2.50 -2.43 -8.20
CA HIS A 28 -2.21 -3.78 -7.77
C HIS A 28 -0.80 -4.23 -8.17
N ASN A 29 -0.30 -5.23 -7.47
CA ASN A 29 0.92 -5.92 -7.84
C ASN A 29 0.68 -7.42 -7.61
N ILE A 30 0.76 -8.20 -8.68
CA ILE A 30 0.50 -9.65 -8.67
C ILE A 30 1.81 -10.38 -8.92
N SER A 31 2.12 -11.33 -8.05
CA SER A 31 3.30 -12.17 -8.17
C SER A 31 2.97 -13.63 -7.92
N ILE A 32 3.62 -14.51 -8.68
CA ILE A 32 3.62 -15.95 -8.45
C ILE A 32 4.98 -16.46 -7.96
N ALA A 33 5.90 -15.55 -7.61
CA ALA A 33 7.30 -15.87 -7.33
C ALA A 33 7.49 -16.79 -6.10
N LYS A 34 6.47 -16.93 -5.25
CA LYS A 34 6.46 -17.85 -4.10
C LYS A 34 5.90 -19.23 -4.43
N SER A 35 5.52 -19.50 -5.68
CA SER A 35 5.12 -20.85 -6.10
C SER A 35 6.32 -21.80 -6.03
N THR A 36 6.06 -23.04 -5.60
CA THR A 36 7.07 -24.09 -5.46
C THR A 36 6.61 -25.37 -6.13
N ASP A 37 7.56 -26.09 -6.74
CA ASP A 37 7.32 -27.44 -7.25
C ASP A 37 7.15 -28.43 -6.09
N ALA A 38 6.31 -29.44 -6.28
CA ALA A 38 6.24 -30.57 -5.37
C ALA A 38 7.48 -31.46 -5.52
N THR A 39 7.94 -32.00 -4.40
CA THR A 39 9.00 -33.01 -4.37
C THR A 39 8.42 -34.35 -3.89
N ALA A 40 9.24 -35.40 -3.80
CA ALA A 40 8.76 -36.66 -3.25
C ALA A 40 8.48 -36.56 -1.73
N GLU A 41 9.08 -35.58 -1.06
CA GLU A 41 9.04 -35.40 0.40
C GLU A 41 8.18 -34.22 0.84
N GLU A 42 7.95 -33.23 -0.02
CA GLU A 42 7.22 -32.00 0.29
C GLU A 42 6.17 -31.65 -0.76
N GLU A 43 5.04 -31.10 -0.31
CA GLU A 43 4.02 -30.56 -1.20
C GLU A 43 4.54 -29.36 -1.99
N GLY A 44 4.05 -29.23 -3.23
CA GLY A 44 4.20 -28.01 -4.02
C GLY A 44 3.11 -27.01 -3.67
N ALA A 45 3.32 -25.76 -4.04
CA ALA A 45 2.34 -24.69 -3.86
C ALA A 45 2.21 -23.85 -5.12
N ALA A 46 0.97 -23.75 -5.64
CA ALA A 46 0.62 -22.72 -6.62
C ALA A 46 0.14 -21.50 -5.84
N GLN A 47 1.02 -20.52 -5.67
CA GLN A 47 0.76 -19.33 -4.86
C GLN A 47 0.65 -18.08 -5.72
N VAL A 48 -0.39 -17.28 -5.47
CA VAL A 48 -0.57 -15.94 -6.01
C VAL A 48 -0.61 -14.95 -4.85
N ASP A 49 0.36 -14.03 -4.85
CA ASP A 49 0.37 -12.86 -3.99
C ASP A 49 -0.23 -11.70 -4.77
N THR A 50 -1.33 -11.14 -4.28
CA THR A 50 -2.01 -9.99 -4.87
C THR A 50 -2.02 -8.86 -3.86
N ILE A 51 -1.17 -7.87 -4.09
CA ILE A 51 -1.20 -6.59 -3.38
C ILE A 51 -2.19 -5.67 -4.08
N MET A 52 -3.01 -4.96 -3.31
CA MET A 52 -4.01 -4.01 -3.80
C MET A 52 -3.86 -2.70 -3.04
N ALA A 53 -3.97 -1.58 -3.74
CA ALA A 53 -3.97 -0.25 -3.16
C ALA A 53 -5.14 0.59 -3.70
N ALA A 54 -5.94 1.15 -2.80
CA ALA A 54 -6.95 2.16 -3.11
C ALA A 54 -6.48 3.51 -2.59
N VAL A 55 -6.26 4.48 -3.48
CA VAL A 55 -5.61 5.75 -3.13
C VAL A 55 -6.44 6.92 -3.63
N THR A 56 -6.68 7.89 -2.75
CA THR A 56 -7.35 9.14 -3.07
C THR A 56 -6.34 10.27 -3.08
N PHE A 57 -6.40 11.12 -4.11
CA PHE A 57 -5.45 12.20 -4.37
C PHE A 57 -6.15 13.56 -4.44
N ASP A 58 -5.45 14.61 -4.01
CA ASP A 58 -5.85 16.00 -4.24
C ASP A 58 -5.50 16.47 -5.66
N SER A 59 -5.85 17.72 -5.97
CA SER A 59 -5.58 18.32 -7.29
C SER A 59 -4.08 18.52 -7.60
N LYS A 60 -3.20 18.33 -6.62
CA LYS A 60 -1.74 18.41 -6.74
C LYS A 60 -1.08 17.02 -6.72
N GLY A 61 -1.86 15.95 -6.70
CA GLY A 61 -1.36 14.57 -6.64
C GLY A 61 -0.86 14.17 -5.24
N LYS A 62 -1.21 14.90 -4.18
CA LYS A 62 -0.94 14.46 -2.81
C LYS A 62 -1.98 13.45 -2.35
N ILE A 63 -1.52 12.43 -1.65
CA ILE A 63 -2.36 11.37 -1.08
C ILE A 63 -3.20 11.96 0.05
N LEU A 64 -4.52 11.93 -0.12
CA LEU A 64 -5.51 12.27 0.90
C LEU A 64 -5.89 11.06 1.76
N GLY A 65 -5.84 9.86 1.18
CA GLY A 65 -6.09 8.60 1.86
C GLY A 65 -5.56 7.43 1.04
N VAL A 66 -5.13 6.38 1.72
CA VAL A 66 -4.58 5.17 1.10
C VAL A 66 -4.93 3.97 1.97
N GLN A 67 -5.45 2.93 1.31
CA GLN A 67 -5.69 1.62 1.90
C GLN A 67 -4.97 0.57 1.06
N ILE A 68 -4.22 -0.30 1.70
CA ILE A 68 -3.40 -1.33 1.10
C ILE A 68 -3.74 -2.67 1.76
N ASP A 69 -3.96 -3.67 0.93
CA ASP A 69 -4.16 -5.05 1.37
C ASP A 69 -3.30 -6.01 0.54
N ASN A 70 -3.10 -7.22 1.06
CA ASN A 70 -2.41 -8.29 0.37
C ASN A 70 -3.16 -9.60 0.57
N ALA A 71 -3.60 -10.22 -0.52
CA ALA A 71 -4.07 -11.60 -0.54
C ALA A 71 -2.91 -12.53 -0.91
N GLN A 72 -2.51 -13.42 0.00
CA GLN A 72 -1.53 -14.47 -0.27
C GLN A 72 -2.25 -15.81 -0.33
N VAL A 73 -2.68 -16.19 -1.54
CA VAL A 73 -3.49 -17.39 -1.75
C VAL A 73 -2.59 -18.50 -2.28
N ALA A 74 -2.52 -19.61 -1.55
CA ALA A 74 -1.77 -20.79 -1.96
C ALA A 74 -2.70 -22.01 -2.12
N VAL A 75 -2.54 -22.72 -3.24
CA VAL A 75 -3.15 -24.02 -3.47
C VAL A 75 -2.05 -25.07 -3.48
N ASN A 76 -2.03 -25.91 -2.46
CA ASN A 76 -1.06 -26.99 -2.31
C ASN A 76 -1.44 -28.20 -3.15
N PHE A 77 -0.43 -28.90 -3.64
CA PHE A 77 -0.58 -30.14 -4.39
C PHE A 77 0.55 -31.12 -4.10
N ASP A 78 0.27 -32.42 -4.20
CA ASP A 78 1.27 -33.47 -4.03
C ASP A 78 2.08 -33.73 -5.32
N ALA A 79 3.09 -34.61 -5.25
CA ALA A 79 3.94 -34.99 -6.38
C ALA A 79 3.17 -35.60 -7.58
N ALA A 80 1.93 -36.06 -7.37
CA ALA A 80 1.04 -36.56 -8.42
C ALA A 80 0.14 -35.44 -9.00
N GLY A 81 0.29 -34.21 -8.54
CA GLY A 81 -0.52 -33.05 -8.95
C GLY A 81 -1.91 -33.03 -8.31
N LYS A 82 -2.17 -33.86 -7.29
CA LYS A 82 -3.46 -33.85 -6.61
C LYS A 82 -3.49 -32.68 -5.62
N ILE A 83 -4.52 -31.85 -5.72
CA ILE A 83 -4.77 -30.76 -4.77
C ILE A 83 -4.96 -31.33 -3.36
N THR A 84 -4.16 -30.83 -2.42
CA THR A 84 -4.19 -31.23 -1.01
C THR A 84 -4.80 -30.15 -0.11
N SER A 85 -4.82 -28.89 -0.54
CA SER A 85 -5.58 -27.82 0.13
C SER A 85 -7.08 -28.13 0.24
N ASP A 86 -7.70 -27.59 1.29
CA ASP A 86 -9.16 -27.62 1.44
C ASP A 86 -9.84 -26.79 0.33
N LYS A 87 -10.64 -27.47 -0.49
CA LYS A 87 -11.35 -26.88 -1.63
C LYS A 87 -12.54 -26.02 -1.20
N ALA A 88 -13.00 -26.15 0.04
CA ALA A 88 -14.05 -25.31 0.60
C ALA A 88 -13.50 -24.07 1.34
N SER A 89 -12.17 -23.94 1.44
CA SER A 89 -11.56 -22.79 2.11
C SER A 89 -11.92 -21.49 1.40
N GLN A 90 -12.10 -20.43 2.20
CA GLN A 90 -12.28 -19.06 1.73
C GLN A 90 -11.01 -18.29 2.10
N PRO A 91 -10.08 -18.10 1.16
CA PRO A 91 -8.85 -17.36 1.43
C PRO A 91 -9.19 -15.94 1.86
N GLN A 92 -8.56 -15.51 2.95
CA GLN A 92 -8.70 -14.16 3.47
C GLN A 92 -7.50 -13.33 3.02
N THR A 93 -7.75 -12.04 2.78
CA THR A 93 -6.70 -11.04 2.74
C THR A 93 -6.01 -10.89 4.10
N LYS A 94 -4.84 -10.26 4.15
CA LYS A 94 -4.13 -10.05 5.43
C LYS A 94 -4.87 -9.10 6.36
N VAL A 95 -5.62 -8.12 5.84
CA VAL A 95 -6.48 -7.28 6.70
C VAL A 95 -7.65 -8.09 7.27
N GLU A 96 -8.34 -8.89 6.45
CA GLU A 96 -9.44 -9.74 6.93
C GLU A 96 -8.98 -10.81 7.93
N ALA A 97 -7.77 -11.35 7.73
CA ALA A 97 -7.17 -12.30 8.66
C ALA A 97 -6.80 -11.63 10.00
N GLY A 98 -6.38 -10.35 10.00
CA GLY A 98 -6.04 -9.61 11.21
C GLY A 98 -5.00 -10.33 12.07
N ASP A 99 -5.29 -10.53 13.36
CA ASP A 99 -4.44 -11.30 14.28
C ASP A 99 -4.26 -12.77 13.86
N ASN A 100 -5.20 -13.35 13.09
CA ASN A 100 -5.10 -14.74 12.65
C ASN A 100 -4.00 -14.94 11.58
N TYR A 101 -3.52 -13.87 10.93
CA TYR A 101 -2.36 -13.95 10.05
C TYR A 101 -1.08 -14.34 10.82
N GLY A 102 -0.97 -13.92 12.08
CA GLY A 102 0.02 -14.44 13.03
C GLY A 102 1.46 -13.94 12.85
N MET A 103 1.66 -12.80 12.18
CA MET A 103 2.98 -12.21 11.96
C MET A 103 3.61 -11.70 13.25
N LYS A 104 2.82 -11.35 14.27
CA LYS A 104 3.27 -10.82 15.55
C LYS A 104 4.32 -11.69 16.23
N LYS A 105 4.22 -13.01 16.06
CA LYS A 105 5.19 -14.00 16.60
C LYS A 105 6.57 -13.94 15.93
N LYS A 106 6.62 -13.53 14.66
CA LYS A 106 7.84 -13.43 13.84
C LYS A 106 8.37 -12.00 13.72
N SER A 107 7.51 -11.02 14.01
CA SER A 107 7.79 -9.60 13.95
C SER A 107 8.73 -9.17 15.08
N SER A 108 9.91 -8.66 14.73
CA SER A 108 10.90 -8.16 15.70
C SER A 108 10.40 -6.95 16.51
N ILE A 109 9.35 -6.29 16.03
CA ILE A 109 8.70 -5.14 16.67
C ILE A 109 7.37 -5.50 17.36
N GLY A 110 7.00 -6.79 17.40
CA GLY A 110 5.79 -7.27 18.08
C GLY A 110 4.47 -6.78 17.47
N LYS A 111 4.49 -6.38 16.20
CA LYS A 111 3.31 -5.93 15.43
C LYS A 111 2.86 -6.96 14.41
N GLU A 112 1.55 -7.08 14.24
CA GLU A 112 0.94 -7.77 13.11
C GLU A 112 1.14 -7.03 11.79
N TRP A 113 0.92 -7.74 10.68
CA TRP A 113 1.08 -7.16 9.34
C TRP A 113 0.17 -5.94 9.13
N TYR A 114 -1.10 -6.05 9.53
CA TYR A 114 -2.08 -4.99 9.34
C TYR A 114 -1.74 -3.73 10.17
N GLU A 115 -1.05 -3.89 11.31
CA GLU A 115 -0.59 -2.75 12.11
C GLU A 115 0.57 -2.03 11.42
N GLN A 116 1.48 -2.78 10.78
CA GLN A 116 2.60 -2.19 10.04
C GLN A 116 2.14 -1.47 8.77
N ILE A 117 1.21 -2.06 8.01
CA ILE A 117 0.71 -1.42 6.80
C ILE A 117 -0.06 -0.13 7.13
N ALA A 118 -0.83 -0.12 8.23
CA ALA A 118 -1.52 1.08 8.70
C ALA A 118 -0.54 2.22 9.07
N ASP A 119 0.62 1.91 9.67
CA ASP A 119 1.67 2.90 9.93
C ASP A 119 2.29 3.44 8.64
N LEU A 120 2.47 2.60 7.62
CA LEU A 120 2.94 3.01 6.30
C LEU A 120 1.91 3.91 5.58
N GLU A 121 0.65 3.50 5.55
CA GLU A 121 -0.47 4.27 5.00
C GLU A 121 -0.55 5.67 5.63
N LYS A 122 -0.50 5.72 6.97
CA LYS A 122 -0.52 6.99 7.71
C LYS A 122 0.65 7.88 7.33
N TRP A 123 1.83 7.32 7.11
CA TRP A 123 3.01 8.08 6.68
C TRP A 123 2.87 8.61 5.23
N MET A 124 2.16 7.89 4.35
CA MET A 124 1.94 8.31 2.96
C MET A 124 0.99 9.52 2.84
N VAL A 125 0.06 9.72 3.78
CA VAL A 125 -0.89 10.84 3.73
C VAL A 125 -0.17 12.20 3.72
N GLY A 126 -0.58 13.07 2.79
CA GLY A 126 0.00 14.40 2.55
C GLY A 126 1.23 14.40 1.62
N LYS A 127 1.73 13.21 1.24
CA LYS A 127 2.85 13.05 0.30
C LYS A 127 2.37 12.80 -1.11
N THR A 128 3.21 13.09 -2.08
CA THR A 128 3.08 12.67 -3.48
C THR A 128 3.64 11.26 -3.65
N VAL A 129 3.27 10.57 -4.73
CA VAL A 129 3.83 9.25 -5.06
C VAL A 129 5.36 9.31 -5.23
N ASP A 130 5.89 10.38 -5.79
CA ASP A 130 7.35 10.57 -5.92
C ASP A 130 8.04 10.65 -4.54
N GLU A 131 7.46 11.38 -3.59
CA GLU A 131 7.96 11.44 -2.21
C GLU A 131 7.86 10.08 -1.50
N VAL A 132 6.82 9.28 -1.81
CA VAL A 132 6.66 7.91 -1.29
C VAL A 132 7.72 6.97 -1.87
N ASN A 133 7.97 7.04 -3.17
CA ASN A 133 8.95 6.21 -3.87
C ASN A 133 10.40 6.59 -3.56
N ALA A 134 10.65 7.86 -3.20
CA ALA A 134 11.96 8.34 -2.78
C ALA A 134 12.31 7.99 -1.31
N MET A 135 11.45 7.26 -0.60
CA MET A 135 11.72 6.82 0.77
C MET A 135 13.04 6.04 0.83
N LYS A 136 13.90 6.39 1.79
CA LYS A 136 15.10 5.61 2.06
C LYS A 136 14.72 4.22 2.58
N VAL A 137 15.24 3.19 1.95
CA VAL A 137 15.09 1.78 2.34
C VAL A 137 16.44 1.11 2.51
N LYS A 138 16.44 -0.05 3.17
CA LYS A 138 17.59 -0.94 3.28
C LYS A 138 17.19 -2.38 3.03
N LYS A 139 18.15 -3.17 2.55
CA LYS A 139 18.07 -4.63 2.53
C LYS A 139 18.38 -5.16 3.94
N VAL A 140 17.47 -5.96 4.48
CA VAL A 140 17.66 -6.68 5.75
C VAL A 140 18.12 -8.11 5.47
N ASP A 141 17.47 -8.79 4.53
CA ASP A 141 17.83 -10.12 4.02
C ASP A 141 17.28 -10.28 2.59
N GLU A 142 17.32 -11.49 2.02
CA GLU A 142 16.84 -11.76 0.65
C GLU A 142 15.31 -11.64 0.51
N ASP A 143 14.54 -11.99 1.54
CA ASP A 143 13.08 -11.84 1.56
C ASP A 143 12.68 -10.38 1.87
N HIS A 144 13.58 -9.59 2.45
CA HIS A 144 13.36 -8.22 2.88
C HIS A 144 14.33 -7.21 2.21
N PRO A 145 14.30 -7.07 0.88
CA PRO A 145 15.24 -6.21 0.15
C PRO A 145 15.02 -4.70 0.33
N ALA A 146 13.84 -4.26 0.77
CA ALA A 146 13.45 -2.84 0.78
C ALA A 146 12.64 -2.46 2.02
N VAL A 147 13.22 -2.61 3.21
CA VAL A 147 12.60 -2.20 4.49
C VAL A 147 12.84 -0.72 4.76
N PRO A 148 11.85 0.07 5.24
CA PRO A 148 12.03 1.48 5.54
C PRO A 148 13.22 1.77 6.48
N ASP A 149 14.07 2.71 6.07
CA ASP A 149 15.23 3.19 6.83
C ASP A 149 15.12 4.69 7.13
N ILE A 150 13.95 5.09 7.61
CA ILE A 150 13.63 6.46 8.04
C ILE A 150 13.09 6.43 9.48
N ALA A 151 13.39 7.47 10.26
CA ALA A 151 13.06 7.53 11.69
C ALA A 151 11.55 7.33 11.99
N ASP A 152 10.68 7.83 11.11
CA ASP A 152 9.23 7.74 11.28
C ASP A 152 8.68 6.31 11.22
N LEU A 153 9.38 5.41 10.50
CA LEU A 153 8.92 4.06 10.16
C LEU A 153 9.85 2.93 10.63
N SER A 154 11.13 3.19 10.91
CA SER A 154 12.13 2.14 11.19
C SER A 154 11.83 1.27 12.41
N SER A 155 10.99 1.74 13.34
CA SER A 155 10.51 1.00 14.51
C SER A 155 9.06 0.52 14.37
N LYS A 156 8.43 0.73 13.21
CA LYS A 156 7.01 0.49 12.96
C LYS A 156 6.74 -0.43 11.79
N VAL A 157 7.64 -0.44 10.80
CA VAL A 157 7.51 -1.21 9.56
C VAL A 157 8.81 -1.96 9.33
N THR A 158 8.75 -3.28 9.45
CA THR A 158 9.89 -4.20 9.22
C THR A 158 9.72 -5.06 7.97
N ILE A 159 8.61 -4.92 7.26
CA ILE A 159 8.35 -5.57 5.97
C ILE A 159 8.94 -4.75 4.81
N SER A 160 9.23 -5.41 3.68
CA SER A 160 9.60 -4.70 2.44
C SER A 160 8.43 -3.90 1.89
N VAL A 161 8.70 -2.71 1.37
CA VAL A 161 7.66 -1.78 0.89
C VAL A 161 7.59 -1.58 -0.61
N ALA A 162 8.54 -2.13 -1.37
CA ALA A 162 8.66 -1.92 -2.81
C ALA A 162 7.38 -2.28 -3.60
N ASP A 163 6.76 -3.43 -3.30
CA ASP A 163 5.56 -3.84 -4.02
C ASP A 163 4.31 -3.02 -3.64
N TYR A 164 4.25 -2.52 -2.40
CA TYR A 164 3.21 -1.58 -1.97
C TYR A 164 3.37 -0.22 -2.66
N GLN A 165 4.60 0.27 -2.78
CA GLN A 165 4.94 1.48 -3.53
C GLN A 165 4.55 1.35 -5.01
N ALA A 166 4.78 0.18 -5.62
CA ALA A 166 4.37 -0.10 -6.99
C ALA A 166 2.84 -0.05 -7.16
N ALA A 167 2.08 -0.68 -6.25
CA ALA A 167 0.61 -0.62 -6.30
C ALA A 167 0.07 0.80 -6.10
N VAL A 168 0.66 1.60 -5.19
CA VAL A 168 0.30 3.01 -5.01
C VAL A 168 0.63 3.85 -6.25
N THR A 169 1.74 3.55 -6.92
CA THR A 169 2.13 4.21 -8.18
C THR A 169 1.14 3.91 -9.30
N GLU A 170 0.72 2.65 -9.44
CA GLU A 170 -0.31 2.28 -10.42
C GLU A 170 -1.66 2.95 -10.10
N ALA A 171 -2.02 3.04 -8.82
CA ALA A 171 -3.23 3.73 -8.40
C ALA A 171 -3.27 5.19 -8.87
N LEU A 172 -2.14 5.91 -8.87
CA LEU A 172 -2.08 7.26 -9.43
C LEU A 172 -2.34 7.29 -10.94
N ALA A 173 -1.79 6.34 -11.71
CA ALA A 173 -2.02 6.26 -13.15
C ALA A 173 -3.51 5.96 -13.49
N ASN A 174 -4.14 5.16 -12.63
CA ASN A 174 -5.54 4.76 -12.77
C ASN A 174 -6.53 5.75 -12.13
N ALA A 175 -6.05 6.82 -11.47
CA ALA A 175 -6.92 7.76 -10.77
C ALA A 175 -7.85 8.51 -11.75
N ARG A 176 -9.14 8.59 -11.41
CA ARG A 176 -10.17 9.28 -12.21
C ARG A 176 -10.97 10.25 -11.35
#